data_AF-A0A660N3B1-F1
#
_entry.id   AF-A0A660N3B1-F1
#
_cell.length_a   1.000
_cell.length_b   1.000
_cell.length_c   1.000
_cell.angle_alpha   90.00
_cell.angle_beta   90.00
_cell.angle_gamma   90.00
#
_symmetry.space_group_name_H-M   'P 1'
#
loop_
_entity.id
_entity.type
_entity.pdbx_description
1 polymer ?
#
loop_
_entity_poly.entity_id
_entity_poly.type
_entity_poly.pdbx_seq_one_letter_code
_entity_poly.pdbx_strand_id
1 'polypeptide(L)' 'RPVSRGQERLKEAEKLGFQRAIVPKANLPRNAKEFPKLQIFGVETLQEAVQLARDLAE' A
#
# COMPACT_ATOMS: atom_id res chain seq x y z
N ARG A 1 -2.35 11.30 -6.42
CA ARG A 1 -2.83 12.26 -5.37
C ARG A 1 -2.81 11.55 -4.02
N PRO A 2 -2.46 12.24 -2.92
CA PRO A 2 -2.48 11.62 -1.59
C PRO A 2 -3.91 11.39 -1.10
N VAL A 3 -4.09 10.42 -0.21
CA VAL A 3 -5.39 10.10 0.39
C VAL A 3 -5.34 10.35 1.90
N SER A 4 -6.42 10.89 2.45
CA SER A 4 -6.56 11.11 3.89
C SER A 4 -6.54 9.79 4.67
N ARG A 5 -6.02 9.82 5.90
CA ARG A 5 -6.01 8.69 6.84
C ARG A 5 -5.45 7.39 6.23
N GLY A 6 -4.35 7.51 5.48
CA GLY A 6 -3.72 6.37 4.81
C GLY A 6 -3.12 5.38 5.80
N GLN A 7 -2.52 5.88 6.89
CA GLN A 7 -1.90 5.06 7.92
C GLN A 7 -2.92 4.21 8.66
N GLU A 8 -4.04 4.79 9.09
CA GLU A 8 -5.11 4.06 9.78
C GLU A 8 -5.70 2.97 8.89
N ARG A 9 -5.90 3.25 7.60
CA ARG A 9 -6.41 2.25 6.65
C ARG A 9 -5.45 1.10 6.41
N LEU A 10 -4.14 1.37 6.36
CA LEU A 10 -3.14 0.31 6.26
C LEU A 10 -3.12 -0.56 7.53
N LYS A 11 -3.33 0.02 8.72
CA LYS A 11 -3.37 -0.74 9.99
C LYS A 11 -4.57 -1.67 10.04
N GLU A 12 -5.73 -1.19 9.59
CA GLU A 12 -6.93 -2.04 9.48
C GLU A 12 -6.77 -3.12 8.41
N ALA A 13 -6.16 -2.80 7.26
CA ALA A 13 -5.90 -3.80 6.22
C ALA A 13 -4.98 -4.93 6.73
N GLU A 14 -3.91 -4.59 7.44
CA GLU A 14 -3.03 -5.60 8.03
C GLU A 14 -3.77 -6.48 9.06
N LYS A 15 -4.62 -5.89 9.92
CA LYS A 15 -5.45 -6.64 10.89
C LYS A 15 -6.41 -7.61 10.22
N LEU A 16 -6.99 -7.22 9.08
CA LEU A 16 -7.88 -8.06 8.29
C LEU A 16 -7.14 -9.16 7.50
N GLY A 17 -5.80 -9.20 7.60
CA GLY A 17 -4.99 -10.24 6.96
C GLY A 17 -4.59 -9.93 5.51
N PHE A 18 -4.76 -8.69 5.05
CA PHE A 18 -4.19 -8.28 3.78
C PHE A 18 -2.66 -8.32 3.86
N GLN A 19 -2.03 -8.92 2.85
CA GLN A 19 -0.58 -9.11 2.81
C GLN A 19 0.13 -8.07 1.94
N ARG A 20 -0.60 -7.41 1.03
CA ARG A 20 -0.06 -6.47 0.06
C ARG A 20 -0.98 -5.25 -0.06
N ALA A 21 -0.41 -4.06 -0.14
CA ALA A 21 -1.14 -2.81 -0.34
C ALA A 21 -0.43 -1.91 -1.36
N ILE A 22 -1.18 -1.40 -2.32
CA ILE A 22 -0.70 -0.38 -3.27
C ILE A 22 -1.24 0.97 -2.80
N VAL A 23 -0.34 1.94 -2.62
CA VAL A 23 -0.67 3.29 -2.13
C VAL A 23 -0.01 4.35 -3.00
N PRO A 24 -0.53 5.59 -3.03
CA PRO A 24 0.21 6.70 -3.60
C PRO A 24 1.56 6.85 -2.89
N LYS A 25 2.62 7.22 -3.62
CA LYS A 25 3.96 7.43 -3.07
C LYS A 25 3.98 8.41 -1.88
N ALA A 26 3.16 9.46 -1.94
CA ALA A 26 2.98 10.43 -0.87
C ALA A 26 2.33 9.86 0.42
N ASN A 27 1.72 8.68 0.34
CA ASN A 27 1.08 7.97 1.45
C ASN A 27 1.94 6.84 2.03
N LEU A 28 3.15 6.63 1.50
CA LEU A 28 4.07 5.65 2.05
C LEU A 28 4.31 5.92 3.54
N PRO A 29 4.30 4.87 4.38
CA PRO A 29 4.63 5.03 5.78
C PRO A 29 6.08 5.47 5.94
N ARG A 30 6.30 6.38 6.89
CA ARG A 30 7.66 6.82 7.25
C ARG A 30 8.47 5.68 7.86
N ASN A 31 7.79 4.75 8.53
CA ASN A 31 8.40 3.58 9.13
C ASN A 31 7.67 2.31 8.69
N ALA A 32 8.28 1.57 7.76
CA ALA A 32 7.73 0.30 7.28
C ALA A 32 7.60 -0.76 8.40
N LYS A 33 8.33 -0.63 9.52
CA LYS A 33 8.22 -1.55 10.66
C LYS A 33 6.88 -1.46 11.39
N GLU A 34 6.09 -0.42 11.15
CA GLU A 34 4.71 -0.32 11.67
C GLU A 34 3.76 -1.35 11.04
N PHE A 35 4.18 -1.99 9.95
CA PHE A 35 3.38 -2.89 9.13
C PHE A 35 4.14 -4.21 8.88
N PRO A 36 4.42 -5.01 9.93
CA PRO A 36 5.28 -6.19 9.82
C PRO A 36 4.73 -7.31 8.92
N LYS A 37 3.42 -7.35 8.66
CA LYS A 37 2.75 -8.38 7.84
C LYS A 37 2.20 -7.86 6.52
N LEU A 38 2.36 -6.56 6.25
CA LEU A 38 1.82 -5.90 5.07
C LEU A 38 2.95 -5.32 4.22
N GLN A 39 3.11 -5.84 3.01
CA GLN A 39 4.02 -5.29 2.01
C GLN A 39 3.36 -4.10 1.31
N ILE A 40 3.98 -2.93 1.40
CA ILE A 40 3.41 -1.66 0.91
C ILE A 40 4.20 -1.18 -0.30
N PHE A 41 3.48 -0.93 -1.40
CA PHE A 41 4.04 -0.47 -2.67
C PHE A 41 3.55 0.95 -2.97
N GLY A 42 4.49 1.85 -3.27
CA GLY A 42 4.21 3.24 -3.59
C GLY A 42 4.19 3.49 -5.10
N VAL A 43 3.13 4.12 -5.61
CA VAL A 43 2.98 4.48 -7.04
C VAL A 43 2.67 5.95 -7.24
N GLU A 44 3.03 6.50 -8.40
CA GLU A 44 2.77 7.89 -8.77
C GLU A 44 1.59 8.02 -9.74
N THR A 45 1.38 7.00 -10.59
CA THR A 45 0.34 6.98 -11.64
C THR A 45 -0.61 5.78 -11.53
N LEU A 46 -1.75 5.88 -12.21
CA LEU A 46 -2.70 4.76 -12.29
C LEU A 46 -2.12 3.59 -13.07
N GLN A 47 -1.37 3.86 -14.13
CA GLN A 47 -0.74 2.87 -14.99
C GLN A 47 0.23 1.98 -14.19
N GLU A 48 1.10 2.58 -13.37
CA GLU A 48 1.99 1.84 -12.45
C GLU A 48 1.19 0.95 -11.49
N ALA A 49 0.10 1.47 -10.92
CA ALA A 49 -0.74 0.72 -9.99
C ALA A 49 -1.35 -0.52 -10.65
N VAL A 50 -1.88 -0.38 -11.86
CA VAL A 50 -2.51 -1.47 -12.61
C VAL A 50 -1.47 -2.48 -13.06
N GLN A 51 -0.30 -2.04 -13.53
CA GLN A 51 0.78 -2.95 -13.91
C GLN A 51 1.24 -3.77 -12.72
N LEU A 52 1.55 -3.11 -11.61
CA LEU A 52 1.99 -3.77 -10.39
C LEU A 52 0.95 -4.77 -9.86
N ALA A 53 -0.34 -4.42 -9.92
CA ALA A 53 -1.40 -5.34 -9.52
C ALA A 53 -1.47 -6.60 -10.38
N ARG A 54 -1.11 -6.52 -11.68
CA ARG A 54 -1.01 -7.68 -12.56
C ARG A 54 0.21 -8.52 -12.21
N ASP A 55 1.38 -7.88 -12.08
CA ASP A 55 2.64 -8.57 -11.78
C ASP A 55 2.60 -9.32 -10.44
N LEU A 56 1.83 -8.81 -9.47
CA LEU A 56 1.64 -9.45 -8.17
C LEU A 56 0.58 -10.57 -8.18
N ALA A 57 -0.25 -10.66 -9.22
CA ALA A 57 -1.29 -11.68 -9.34
C ALA A 57 -0.79 -12.97 -10.01
N GLU A 58 0.36 -12.91 -10.67
CA GLU A 58 1.12 -14.06 -11.17
C GLU A 58 1.95 -14.71 -10.05
#